data_AF-H3BWL9-F1
#
_entry.id   AF-H3BWL9-F1
#
_cell.length_a   1.000
_cell.length_b   1.000
_cell.length_c   1.000
_cell.angle_alpha   90.00
_cell.angle_beta   90.00
_cell.angle_gamma   90.00
#
_symmetry.space_group_name_H-M   'P 1'
#
loop_
_entity.id
_entity.type
_entity.pdbx_description
1 polymer ?
#
loop_
_entity_poly.entity_id
_entity_poly.type
_entity_poly.pdbx_seq_one_letter_code
_entity_poly.pdbx_strand_id
1 'polypeptide(L)'
;SGGDADDEDDPPVGGTRCQGYYDVMGQWDPPFNCNAGVFLYCCGTCFYRFCCQFRQQRLDQSICSNYDTPIWANTGKPVATITEGQGDQERDRTHLIVYIICGVVAIMVLVGIFTKLGLEKS
;
A
#
# COMPACT_ATOMS: atom_id res chain seq x y z
N SER A 1 -21.18 -42.14 20.11
CA SER A 1 -21.09 -41.22 18.95
C SER A 1 -19.93 -40.28 19.26
N GLY A 2 -18.69 -40.58 18.87
CA GLY A 2 -18.22 -40.65 17.48
C GLY A 2 -18.38 -39.26 16.88
N GLY A 3 -17.37 -38.43 16.67
CA GLY A 3 -15.92 -38.59 16.73
C GLY A 3 -15.38 -37.69 15.64
N ASP A 4 -15.05 -36.43 15.97
CA ASP A 4 -14.55 -35.42 15.02
C ASP A 4 -13.43 -34.63 15.69
N ALA A 5 -12.34 -35.31 16.04
CA ALA A 5 -11.17 -34.72 16.68
C ALA A 5 -9.91 -34.76 15.79
N ASP A 6 -10.03 -35.10 14.50
CA ASP A 6 -8.87 -35.46 13.67
C ASP A 6 -8.82 -34.76 12.29
N ASP A 7 -9.39 -33.56 12.14
CA ASP A 7 -9.32 -32.76 10.89
C ASP A 7 -8.63 -31.37 11.09
N GLU A 8 -7.94 -31.16 12.21
CA GLU A 8 -7.42 -29.84 12.61
C GLU A 8 -5.90 -29.64 12.51
N ASP A 9 -5.12 -30.64 12.07
CA ASP A 9 -3.65 -30.48 11.92
C ASP A 9 -3.21 -30.25 10.47
N ASP A 10 -4.06 -30.49 9.48
CA ASP A 10 -3.70 -30.22 8.09
C ASP A 10 -3.75 -28.71 7.78
N PRO A 11 -2.75 -28.17 7.06
CA PRO A 11 -2.78 -26.80 6.62
C PRO A 11 -4.01 -26.56 5.75
N PRO A 12 -4.72 -25.43 5.94
CA PRO A 12 -5.92 -25.14 5.17
C PRO A 12 -5.58 -25.17 3.68
N VAL A 13 -6.32 -25.97 2.91
CA VAL A 13 -6.11 -26.13 1.47
C VAL A 13 -6.32 -24.76 0.81
N GLY A 14 -5.22 -24.14 0.36
CA GLY A 14 -5.23 -22.80 -0.23
C GLY A 14 -4.98 -21.64 0.75
N GLY A 15 -4.74 -21.93 2.03
CA GLY A 15 -4.40 -20.95 3.06
C GLY A 15 -5.60 -20.20 3.65
N THR A 16 -5.34 -19.33 4.62
CA THR A 16 -6.37 -18.56 5.34
C THR A 16 -6.46 -17.13 4.82
N ARG A 17 -7.65 -16.52 4.94
CA ARG A 17 -7.88 -15.12 4.61
C ARG A 17 -7.80 -14.26 5.86
N CYS A 18 -6.98 -13.21 5.82
CA CYS A 18 -7.07 -12.11 6.77
C CYS A 18 -8.17 -11.16 6.32
N GLN A 19 -9.17 -10.95 7.17
CA GLN A 19 -10.19 -9.91 7.00
C GLN A 19 -9.51 -8.54 7.15
N GLY A 20 -10.02 -7.53 6.44
CA GLY A 20 -9.52 -6.15 6.55
C GLY A 20 -9.82 -5.60 7.93
N TYR A 21 -9.12 -4.59 8.40
CA TYR A 21 -9.27 -4.10 9.77
C TYR A 21 -8.81 -2.64 9.88
N TYR A 22 -9.27 -1.94 10.91
CA TYR A 22 -8.69 -0.66 11.32
C TYR A 22 -7.51 -0.89 12.26
N ASP A 23 -6.34 -0.33 11.92
CA ASP A 23 -5.16 -0.39 12.77
C ASP A 23 -5.25 0.58 13.98
N VAL A 24 -4.20 0.62 14.81
CA VAL A 24 -4.14 1.54 15.97
C VAL A 24 -4.11 3.03 15.58
N MET A 25 -3.77 3.34 14.33
CA MET A 25 -3.75 4.69 13.76
C MET A 25 -5.10 5.06 13.11
N GLY A 26 -6.06 4.13 13.07
CA GLY A 26 -7.34 4.31 12.39
C GLY A 26 -7.23 4.22 10.86
N GLN A 27 -6.12 3.69 10.33
CA GLN A 27 -5.99 3.38 8.91
C GLN A 27 -6.74 2.08 8.59
N TRP A 28 -7.45 2.07 7.47
CA TRP A 28 -8.08 0.86 6.95
C TRP A 28 -7.07 0.01 6.20
N ASP A 29 -6.76 -1.17 6.72
CA ASP A 29 -5.98 -2.20 6.03
C ASP A 29 -6.94 -3.17 5.31
N PRO A 30 -6.84 -3.35 3.97
CA PRO A 30 -7.74 -4.21 3.21
C PRO A 30 -7.50 -5.71 3.49
N PRO A 31 -8.51 -6.57 3.23
CA PRO A 31 -8.34 -8.01 3.38
C PRO A 31 -7.32 -8.59 2.39
N PHE A 32 -6.58 -9.61 2.82
CA PHE A 32 -5.59 -10.31 1.98
C PHE A 32 -5.60 -11.83 2.24
N ASN A 33 -5.15 -12.61 1.25
CA ASN A 33 -5.09 -14.07 1.33
C ASN A 33 -3.66 -14.52 1.66
N CYS A 34 -3.53 -15.42 2.64
CA CYS A 34 -2.27 -16.05 2.99
C CYS A 34 -2.10 -17.34 2.17
N ASN A 35 -1.62 -17.21 0.94
CA ASN A 35 -1.41 -18.34 0.02
C ASN A 35 0.03 -18.39 -0.53
N ALA A 36 0.96 -17.64 0.07
CA ALA A 36 2.34 -17.53 -0.39
C ALA A 36 3.24 -18.59 0.30
N GLY A 37 3.52 -19.68 -0.42
CA GLY A 37 4.44 -20.71 0.05
C GLY A 37 3.96 -21.36 1.36
N VAL A 38 4.79 -21.28 2.41
CA VAL A 38 4.47 -21.84 3.74
C VAL A 38 3.65 -20.90 4.62
N PHE A 39 3.45 -19.64 4.21
CA PHE A 39 2.73 -18.64 4.99
C PHE A 39 1.23 -18.75 4.75
N LEU A 40 0.61 -19.76 5.35
CA LEU A 40 -0.79 -20.12 5.12
C LEU A 40 -1.75 -19.60 6.20
N TYR A 41 -1.24 -19.08 7.31
CA TYR A 41 -2.08 -18.69 8.46
C TYR A 41 -2.13 -17.17 8.63
N CYS A 42 -3.32 -16.64 8.96
CA CYS A 42 -3.52 -15.26 9.37
C CYS A 42 -3.16 -15.13 10.85
N CYS A 43 -2.14 -14.34 11.15
CA CYS A 43 -1.53 -14.23 12.47
C CYS A 43 -1.42 -12.76 12.90
N GLY A 44 -1.08 -12.53 14.15
CA GLY A 44 -0.89 -11.18 14.72
C GLY A 44 -1.97 -10.81 15.73
N THR A 45 -2.51 -9.61 15.62
CA THR A 45 -3.52 -9.05 16.53
C THR A 45 -4.70 -8.48 15.73
N CYS A 46 -5.79 -8.12 16.41
CA CYS A 46 -6.91 -7.47 15.73
C CYS A 46 -6.48 -6.23 14.94
N PHE A 47 -5.51 -5.45 15.44
CA PHE A 47 -5.01 -4.18 14.87
C PHE A 47 -3.75 -4.31 14.01
N TYR A 48 -3.21 -5.52 13.81
CA TYR A 48 -2.04 -5.74 12.97
C TYR A 48 -1.99 -7.21 12.53
N ARG A 49 -2.25 -7.48 11.26
CA ARG A 49 -2.36 -8.84 10.72
C ARG A 49 -1.30 -9.10 9.67
N PHE A 50 -0.79 -10.32 9.65
CA PHE A 50 0.21 -10.77 8.68
C PHE A 50 0.11 -12.28 8.44
N CYS A 51 0.68 -12.76 7.34
CA CYS A 51 0.73 -14.19 7.05
C CYS A 51 1.90 -14.86 7.79
N CYS A 52 1.65 -15.95 8.50
CA CYS A 52 2.65 -16.73 9.20
C CYS A 52 2.57 -18.23 8.86
N GLN A 53 3.64 -18.97 9.18
CA GLN A 53 3.76 -20.40 8.85
C GLN A 53 3.17 -21.34 9.90
N PHE A 54 3.07 -20.90 11.16
CA PHE A 54 2.70 -21.78 12.27
C PHE A 54 1.24 -21.58 12.69
N ARG A 55 0.46 -22.67 12.72
CA ARG A 55 -0.95 -22.65 13.13
C ARG A 55 -1.12 -22.14 14.57
N GLN A 56 -0.23 -22.46 15.51
CA GLN A 56 -0.32 -21.99 16.90
C GLN A 56 -0.34 -20.46 17.04
N GLN A 57 0.19 -19.72 16.07
CA GLN A 57 0.22 -18.26 16.09
C GLN A 57 -0.96 -17.62 15.34
N ARG A 58 -1.90 -18.46 14.86
CA ARG A 58 -3.09 -18.00 14.15
C ARG A 58 -3.92 -17.08 15.05
N LEU A 59 -4.30 -15.94 14.50
CA LEU A 59 -5.25 -15.04 15.10
C LEU A 59 -6.67 -15.60 14.90
N ASP A 60 -7.42 -15.75 16.00
CA ASP A 60 -8.87 -15.89 15.92
C ASP A 60 -9.46 -14.54 15.53
N GLN A 61 -9.93 -14.43 14.30
CA GLN A 61 -10.48 -13.18 13.77
C GLN A 61 -11.92 -12.92 14.21
N SER A 62 -12.60 -13.94 14.75
CA SER A 62 -14.00 -13.85 15.17
C SER A 62 -14.20 -13.02 16.44
N ILE A 63 -13.15 -12.91 17.27
CA ILE A 63 -13.13 -12.11 18.49
C ILE A 63 -12.84 -10.62 18.23
N CYS A 64 -12.47 -10.26 17.00
CA CYS A 64 -12.16 -8.89 16.63
C CYS A 64 -13.42 -8.13 16.23
N SER A 65 -13.53 -6.86 16.64
CA SER A 65 -14.64 -5.96 16.26
C SER A 65 -14.16 -4.68 15.57
N ASN A 66 -12.87 -4.55 15.31
CA ASN A 66 -12.25 -3.38 14.68
C ASN A 66 -12.40 -3.36 13.14
N TYR A 67 -13.51 -3.94 12.66
CA TYR A 67 -13.95 -3.89 11.27
C TYR A 67 -14.87 -2.70 11.01
N ASP A 68 -15.56 -2.26 12.06
CA ASP A 68 -16.43 -1.10 12.01
C ASP A 68 -15.58 0.17 12.08
N THR A 69 -15.86 1.14 11.20
CA THR A 69 -15.31 2.49 11.34
C THR A 69 -15.68 3.00 12.72
N PRO A 70 -14.71 3.38 13.58
CA PRO A 70 -15.06 3.96 14.86
C PRO A 70 -15.86 5.26 14.62
N ILE A 71 -16.82 5.56 15.51
CA ILE A 71 -17.83 6.62 15.31
C ILE A 71 -17.18 7.99 15.02
N TRP A 72 -15.98 8.25 15.57
CA TRP A 72 -15.20 9.47 15.29
C TRP A 72 -14.69 9.56 13.84
N ALA A 73 -14.45 8.42 13.17
CA ALA A 73 -14.07 8.33 11.76
C ALA A 73 -15.29 8.33 10.81
N ASN A 74 -16.50 8.12 11.34
CA ASN A 74 -17.77 8.27 10.60
C ASN A 74 -18.25 9.73 10.51
N THR A 75 -17.44 10.71 10.94
CA THR A 75 -17.69 12.12 10.65
C THR A 75 -17.77 12.23 9.12
N GLY A 76 -18.99 12.39 8.61
CA GLY A 76 -19.32 12.17 7.21
C GLY A 76 -18.29 12.81 6.32
N LYS A 77 -17.88 12.06 5.27
CA LYS A 77 -17.08 12.56 4.14
C LYS A 77 -17.14 14.09 4.11
N PRO A 78 -16.06 14.83 4.42
CA PRO A 78 -15.99 16.18 3.90
C PRO A 78 -16.30 16.04 2.42
N VAL A 79 -17.27 16.82 1.94
CA VAL A 79 -17.69 16.88 0.53
C VAL A 79 -16.46 16.59 -0.31
N ALA A 80 -16.52 15.53 -1.12
CA ALA A 80 -15.39 15.02 -1.88
C ALA A 80 -14.66 16.18 -2.56
N THR A 81 -13.64 16.72 -1.90
CA THR A 81 -12.58 17.44 -2.57
C THR A 81 -11.82 16.33 -3.24
N ILE A 82 -12.08 16.21 -4.53
CA ILE A 82 -11.35 15.43 -5.51
C ILE A 82 -9.86 15.45 -5.12
N THR A 83 -9.37 14.39 -4.49
CA THR A 83 -7.93 14.21 -4.23
C THR A 83 -7.55 12.74 -4.30
N GLU A 84 -8.22 11.96 -5.15
CA GLU A 84 -7.71 10.66 -5.62
C GLU A 84 -7.07 10.73 -7.02
N GLY A 85 -6.90 11.93 -7.56
CA GLY A 85 -6.10 12.15 -8.78
C GLY A 85 -4.74 12.82 -8.51
N GLN A 86 -4.41 13.18 -7.27
CA GLN A 86 -3.31 14.11 -7.01
C GLN A 86 -1.97 13.40 -6.75
N GLY A 87 -1.94 12.15 -6.30
CA GLY A 87 -0.67 11.42 -6.07
C GLY A 87 0.10 11.14 -7.36
N ASP A 88 -0.61 10.75 -8.42
CA ASP A 88 -0.02 10.57 -9.76
C ASP A 88 0.23 11.92 -10.43
N GLN A 89 -0.69 12.88 -10.27
CA GLN A 89 -0.54 14.23 -10.85
C GLN A 89 0.58 15.04 -10.18
N GLU A 90 0.92 14.80 -8.91
CA GLU A 90 2.01 15.47 -8.18
C GLU A 90 3.39 14.87 -8.51
N ARG A 91 3.47 13.54 -8.69
CA ARG A 91 4.67 12.90 -9.25
C ARG A 91 4.92 13.34 -10.69
N ASP A 92 3.89 13.33 -11.52
CA ASP A 92 3.99 13.81 -12.91
C ASP A 92 4.41 15.29 -12.94
N ARG A 93 3.86 16.13 -12.04
CA ARG A 93 4.29 17.53 -11.89
C ARG A 93 5.77 17.68 -11.55
N THR A 94 6.33 16.81 -10.71
CA THR A 94 7.75 16.85 -10.36
C THR A 94 8.64 16.43 -11.54
N HIS A 95 8.27 15.35 -12.24
CA HIS A 95 8.98 14.92 -13.46
C HIS A 95 8.92 16.02 -14.54
N LEU A 96 7.74 16.63 -14.75
CA LEU A 96 7.55 17.74 -15.68
C LEU A 96 8.43 18.95 -15.33
N ILE A 97 8.49 19.38 -14.06
CA ILE A 97 9.33 20.49 -13.62
C ILE A 97 10.82 20.19 -13.89
N VAL A 98 11.29 18.99 -13.56
CA VAL A 98 12.68 18.58 -13.79
C VAL A 98 13.03 18.58 -15.29
N TYR A 99 12.16 18.07 -16.16
CA TYR A 99 12.38 18.05 -17.60
C TYR A 99 12.45 19.47 -18.20
N ILE A 100 11.59 20.40 -17.74
CA ILE A 100 11.62 21.79 -18.21
C ILE A 100 12.93 22.47 -17.81
N ILE A 101 13.36 22.33 -16.56
CA ILE A 101 14.62 22.93 -16.07
C ILE A 101 15.81 22.33 -16.83
N CYS A 102 15.87 21.00 -16.96
CA CYS A 102 16.94 20.31 -17.67
C CYS A 102 17.01 20.75 -19.15
N GLY A 103 15.86 20.84 -19.83
CA GLY A 103 15.78 21.30 -21.22
C GLY A 103 16.27 22.72 -21.42
N VAL A 104 15.86 23.66 -20.55
CA VAL A 104 16.30 25.06 -20.64
C VAL A 104 17.80 25.19 -20.42
N VAL A 105 18.38 24.49 -19.44
CA VAL A 105 19.82 24.49 -19.19
C VAL A 105 20.58 23.94 -20.39
N ALA A 106 20.12 22.84 -20.98
CA ALA A 106 20.73 22.26 -22.18
C ALA A 106 20.73 23.24 -23.37
N ILE A 107 19.60 23.92 -23.62
CA ILE A 107 19.50 24.92 -24.69
C ILE A 107 20.43 26.12 -24.43
N MET A 108 20.48 26.63 -23.21
CA MET A 108 21.37 27.75 -22.84
C MET A 108 22.84 27.41 -23.06
N VAL A 109 23.25 26.20 -22.69
CA VAL A 109 24.63 25.73 -22.92
C VAL A 109 24.92 25.60 -24.40
N LEU A 110 24.02 25.01 -25.19
CA LEU A 110 24.20 24.89 -26.64
C LEU A 110 24.33 26.27 -27.32
N VAL A 111 23.42 27.20 -27.02
CA VAL A 111 23.48 28.58 -27.54
C VAL A 111 24.74 29.31 -27.08
N GLY A 112 25.15 29.12 -25.82
CA GLY A 112 26.39 29.68 -25.27
C GLY A 112 27.64 29.16 -25.98
N ILE A 113 27.69 27.88 -26.30
CA ILE A 113 28.78 27.28 -27.07
C ILE A 113 28.77 27.83 -28.50
N PHE A 114 27.62 27.87 -29.18
CA PHE A 114 27.53 28.40 -30.54
C PHE A 114 27.87 29.88 -30.64
N THR A 115 27.43 30.70 -29.68
CA THR A 115 27.79 32.13 -29.63
C THR A 115 29.26 32.32 -29.32
N LYS A 116 29.84 31.55 -28.38
CA LYS A 116 31.29 31.58 -28.11
C LYS A 116 32.10 31.18 -29.33
N LEU A 117 31.76 30.07 -29.99
CA LEU A 117 32.44 29.61 -31.21
C LEU A 117 32.25 30.54 -32.41
N GLY A 118 31.10 31.23 -32.49
CA GLY A 118 30.84 32.27 -33.49
C GLY A 118 31.65 33.54 -33.26
N LEU A 119 31.90 33.92 -32.00
CA LEU A 119 32.80 35.02 -31.63
C LEU A 119 34.27 34.65 -31.80
N GLU A 120 34.64 33.38 -31.59
CA GLU A 120 36.01 32.88 -31.79
C GLU A 120 36.36 32.66 -33.28
N LYS A 121 35.37 32.71 -34.19
CA LYS A 121 35.53 32.48 -35.62
C LYS A 121 35.13 33.69 -36.49
N SER A 122 34.95 34.85 -35.87
CA SER A 122 34.71 36.14 -36.55
C SER A 122 35.87 37.12 -36.35
#